data_AF-A0A401SKJ4-F1
#
_entry.id   AF-A0A401SKJ4-F1
#
_cell.length_a   1.000
_cell.length_b   1.000
_cell.length_c   1.000
_cell.angle_alpha   90.00
_cell.angle_beta   90.00
_cell.angle_gamma   90.00
#
_symmetry.space_group_name_H-M   'P 1'
#
loop_
_entity.id
_entity.type
_entity.pdbx_description
1 polymer ?
#
loop_
_entity_poly.entity_id
_entity_poly.type
_entity_poly.pdbx_seq_one_letter_code
_entity_poly.pdbx_strand_id
1 'polypeptide(L)'
;MHPLLVRIIDTPQMQRLRFIKQLGGAYFVFPGASHNRFEHSIGVAYLAGQLIKALAERQPDLDISQRDILCVKVAGLCHDLGHGPFSHLFDRKFIPKARGNDVGWKHEEGSRAMFDHMIKTNKLEGIFQDYGLVLPKDLDFIKEQIAGPEESNNDPWPYKGRPKEKSFLYEIIANKRNGIDVDKWDYFVRDSHHLGIQNNFDFGRFLRFARVCEVAGTKQICTRDKVMYVVR
;
A
#
# COMPACT_ATOMS: atom_id res chain seq x y z
N MET A 1 16.86 5.37 2.76
CA MET A 1 15.57 4.85 3.27
C MET A 1 15.46 5.20 4.76
N HIS A 2 14.27 5.49 5.30
CA HIS A 2 14.15 5.88 6.72
C HIS A 2 14.52 4.70 7.64
N PRO A 3 15.26 4.89 8.75
CA PRO A 3 15.71 3.79 9.61
C PRO A 3 14.59 2.86 10.10
N LEU A 4 13.42 3.42 10.45
CA LEU A 4 12.25 2.60 10.80
C LEU A 4 11.85 1.60 9.70
N LEU A 5 11.88 2.01 8.43
CA LEU A 5 11.55 1.12 7.32
C LEU A 5 12.59 0.02 7.18
N VAL A 6 13.87 0.32 7.42
CA VAL A 6 14.95 -0.69 7.43
C VAL A 6 14.70 -1.72 8.54
N ARG A 7 14.34 -1.27 9.75
CA ARG A 7 13.99 -2.17 10.86
C ARG A 7 12.82 -3.10 10.54
N ILE A 8 11.85 -2.64 9.75
CA ILE A 8 10.72 -3.46 9.27
C ILE A 8 11.18 -4.43 8.17
N ILE A 9 11.95 -3.95 7.20
CA ILE A 9 12.50 -4.77 6.10
C ILE A 9 13.31 -5.93 6.66
N ASP A 10 14.13 -5.68 7.68
CA ASP A 10 15.04 -6.68 8.29
C ASP A 10 14.33 -7.58 9.31
N THR A 11 13.06 -7.92 9.06
CA THR A 11 12.29 -8.91 9.84
C THR A 11 12.03 -10.17 9.01
N PRO A 12 11.90 -11.35 9.65
CA PRO A 12 11.50 -12.56 8.92
C PRO A 12 10.20 -12.41 8.13
N GLN A 13 9.24 -11.65 8.66
CA GLN A 13 7.92 -11.43 8.06
C GLN A 13 8.01 -10.64 6.74
N MET A 14 8.87 -9.63 6.65
CA MET A 14 9.15 -8.93 5.39
C MET A 14 10.06 -9.74 4.47
N GLN A 15 11.17 -10.30 4.99
CA GLN A 15 12.13 -11.07 4.18
C GLN A 15 11.49 -12.29 3.51
N ARG A 16 10.43 -12.86 4.11
CA ARG A 16 9.59 -13.91 3.49
C ARG A 16 9.14 -13.57 2.08
N LEU A 17 8.84 -12.30 1.79
CA LEU A 17 8.36 -11.88 0.46
C LEU A 17 9.38 -12.10 -0.66
N ARG A 18 10.67 -12.32 -0.34
CA ARG A 18 11.70 -12.70 -1.32
C ARG A 18 11.45 -14.06 -1.95
N PHE A 19 10.64 -14.89 -1.30
CA PHE A 19 10.36 -16.27 -1.73
C PHE A 19 8.98 -16.41 -2.39
N ILE A 20 8.31 -15.30 -2.71
CA ILE A 20 6.97 -15.29 -3.30
C ILE A 20 7.00 -14.52 -4.61
N LYS A 21 6.89 -15.26 -5.73
CA LYS A 21 6.87 -14.70 -7.09
C LYS A 21 5.69 -13.75 -7.27
N GLN A 22 5.95 -12.54 -7.79
CA GLN A 22 4.94 -11.51 -8.02
C GLN A 22 3.80 -12.04 -8.90
N LEU A 23 4.16 -12.64 -10.03
CA LEU A 23 3.24 -13.15 -11.04
C LEU A 23 2.98 -14.66 -10.94
N GLY A 24 3.41 -15.29 -9.83
CA GLY A 24 3.16 -16.70 -9.56
C GLY A 24 3.57 -17.61 -10.72
N GLY A 25 2.59 -18.31 -11.31
CA GLY A 25 2.82 -19.27 -12.38
C GLY A 25 3.25 -18.66 -13.72
N ALA A 26 3.08 -17.34 -13.92
CA ALA A 26 3.52 -16.69 -15.15
C ALA A 26 5.02 -16.82 -15.40
N TYR A 27 5.82 -16.99 -14.34
CA TYR A 27 7.26 -17.28 -14.43
C TYR A 27 7.57 -18.52 -15.29
N PHE A 28 6.69 -19.52 -15.33
CA PHE A 28 6.86 -20.72 -16.16
C PHE A 28 6.56 -20.48 -17.66
N VAL A 29 6.01 -19.32 -18.00
CA VAL A 29 5.69 -18.91 -19.38
C VAL A 29 6.61 -17.77 -19.82
N PHE A 30 6.85 -16.80 -18.94
CA PHE A 30 7.72 -15.65 -19.12
C PHE A 30 8.94 -15.80 -18.21
N PRO A 31 10.08 -16.28 -18.72
CA PRO A 31 11.27 -16.53 -17.90
C PRO A 31 11.83 -15.25 -17.23
N GLY A 32 11.52 -14.08 -17.80
CA GLY A 32 11.86 -12.78 -17.21
C GLY A 32 11.05 -12.41 -15.95
N ALA A 33 9.85 -12.99 -15.76
CA ALA A 33 8.97 -12.75 -14.60
C ALA A 33 9.46 -13.44 -13.30
N SER A 34 10.75 -13.29 -13.02
CA SER A 34 11.48 -13.90 -11.90
C SER A 34 11.35 -13.13 -10.59
N HIS A 35 10.82 -11.90 -10.64
CA HIS A 35 10.67 -10.99 -9.51
C HIS A 35 9.66 -11.48 -8.47
N ASN A 36 9.86 -11.01 -7.25
CA ASN A 36 9.10 -11.37 -6.07
C ASN A 36 8.39 -10.15 -5.46
N ARG A 37 7.48 -10.43 -4.54
CA ARG A 37 6.70 -9.40 -3.81
C ARG A 37 7.61 -8.44 -3.04
N PHE A 38 8.80 -8.87 -2.60
CA PHE A 38 9.70 -8.07 -1.77
C PHE A 38 10.14 -6.75 -2.44
N GLU A 39 10.72 -6.82 -3.64
CA GLU A 39 11.18 -5.63 -4.37
C GLU A 39 10.02 -4.74 -4.82
N HIS A 40 8.85 -5.34 -5.07
CA HIS A 40 7.61 -4.62 -5.34
C HIS A 40 7.15 -3.82 -4.10
N SER A 41 7.07 -4.44 -2.92
CA SER A 41 6.71 -3.73 -1.67
C SER A 41 7.65 -2.56 -1.35
N ILE A 42 8.95 -2.71 -1.62
CA ILE A 42 9.93 -1.61 -1.50
C ILE A 42 9.60 -0.47 -2.47
N GLY A 43 9.26 -0.80 -3.72
CA GLY A 43 8.86 0.16 -4.74
C GLY A 43 7.59 0.91 -4.38
N VAL A 44 6.56 0.22 -3.88
CA VAL A 44 5.31 0.83 -3.40
C VAL A 44 5.58 1.78 -2.23
N ALA A 45 6.41 1.39 -1.25
CA ALA A 45 6.81 2.28 -0.16
C ALA A 45 7.54 3.54 -0.66
N TYR A 46 8.36 3.41 -1.70
CA TYR A 46 9.03 4.54 -2.33
C TYR A 46 8.03 5.48 -3.02
N LEU A 47 7.15 4.95 -3.88
CA LEU A 47 6.16 5.75 -4.62
C LEU A 47 5.14 6.41 -3.69
N ALA A 48 4.69 5.70 -2.65
CA ALA A 48 3.85 6.25 -1.60
C ALA A 48 4.51 7.47 -0.94
N GLY A 49 5.80 7.34 -0.62
CA GLY A 49 6.62 8.42 -0.08
C GLY A 49 6.79 9.61 -1.04
N GLN A 50 6.91 9.36 -2.34
CA GLN A 50 7.01 10.41 -3.35
C GLN A 50 5.68 11.18 -3.49
N LEU A 51 4.55 10.46 -3.55
CA LEU A 51 3.24 11.08 -3.69
C LEU A 51 2.90 11.96 -2.48
N ILE A 52 3.01 11.43 -1.27
CA ILE A 52 2.65 12.18 -0.06
C ILE A 52 3.53 13.42 0.16
N LYS A 53 4.83 13.32 -0.14
CA LYS A 53 5.75 14.47 -0.07
C LYS A 53 5.38 15.55 -1.09
N ALA A 54 5.08 15.14 -2.32
CA ALA A 54 4.68 16.05 -3.37
C ALA A 54 3.36 16.78 -3.04
N LEU A 55 2.41 16.11 -2.36
CA LEU A 55 1.21 16.75 -1.84
C LEU A 55 1.53 17.74 -0.70
N ALA A 56 2.38 17.34 0.25
CA ALA A 56 2.78 18.17 1.38
C ALA A 56 3.50 19.46 0.94
N GLU A 57 4.42 19.36 -0.01
CA GLU A 57 5.18 20.50 -0.55
C GLU A 57 4.29 21.48 -1.32
N ARG A 58 3.30 20.99 -2.05
CA ARG A 58 2.43 21.81 -2.91
C ARG A 58 1.25 22.44 -2.17
N GLN A 59 0.86 21.85 -1.06
CA GLN A 59 -0.28 22.28 -0.25
C GLN A 59 0.05 22.16 1.24
N PRO A 60 0.87 23.09 1.79
CA PRO A 60 1.22 23.10 3.21
C PRO A 60 -0.01 23.19 4.14
N ASP A 61 -1.12 23.74 3.66
CA ASP A 61 -2.42 23.82 4.33
C ASP A 61 -3.09 22.46 4.60
N LEU A 62 -2.57 21.38 4.01
CA LEU A 62 -3.01 20.00 4.32
C LEU A 62 -2.46 19.46 5.64
N ASP A 63 -1.51 20.17 6.27
CA ASP A 63 -0.90 19.79 7.55
C ASP A 63 -0.37 18.34 7.55
N ILE A 64 0.32 17.95 6.47
CA ILE A 64 0.89 16.61 6.35
C ILE A 64 2.18 16.56 7.17
N SER A 65 2.13 15.83 8.29
CA SER A 65 3.26 15.70 9.20
C SER A 65 4.29 14.66 8.71
N GLN A 66 5.53 14.72 9.22
CA GLN A 66 6.52 13.65 8.98
C GLN A 66 6.03 12.28 9.47
N ARG A 67 5.23 12.27 10.54
CA ARG A 67 4.56 11.08 11.06
C ARG A 67 3.58 10.50 10.04
N ASP A 68 2.78 11.33 9.37
CA ASP A 68 1.88 10.87 8.31
C ASP A 68 2.66 10.26 7.14
N ILE A 69 3.72 10.93 6.69
CA ILE A 69 4.62 10.44 5.63
C ILE A 69 5.19 9.08 6.01
N LEU A 70 5.64 8.92 7.25
CA LEU A 70 6.23 7.67 7.71
C LEU A 70 5.19 6.54 7.77
N CYS A 71 4.00 6.80 8.31
CA CYS A 71 2.90 5.81 8.34
C CYS A 71 2.48 5.38 6.93
N VAL A 72 2.31 6.31 5.98
CA VAL A 72 1.95 5.98 4.60
C VAL A 72 3.02 5.11 3.93
N LYS A 73 4.31 5.39 4.18
CA LYS A 73 5.40 4.56 3.66
C LYS A 73 5.43 3.16 4.30
N VAL A 74 5.14 3.05 5.60
CA VAL A 74 5.02 1.76 6.27
C VAL A 74 3.85 0.96 5.71
N ALA A 75 2.70 1.59 5.48
CA ALA A 75 1.55 0.94 4.84
C ALA A 75 1.90 0.43 3.44
N GLY A 76 2.54 1.25 2.60
CA GLY A 76 3.01 0.81 1.27
C GLY A 76 4.02 -0.34 1.32
N LEU A 77 4.92 -0.34 2.30
CA LEU A 77 5.88 -1.42 2.50
C LEU A 77 5.21 -2.74 2.92
N CYS A 78 4.12 -2.65 3.69
CA CYS A 78 3.50 -3.80 4.35
C CYS A 78 2.23 -4.31 3.67
N HIS A 79 1.73 -3.64 2.62
CA HIS A 79 0.43 -3.94 2.01
C HIS A 79 0.30 -5.38 1.48
N ASP A 80 1.43 -5.99 1.12
CA ASP A 80 1.53 -7.30 0.49
C ASP A 80 2.03 -8.43 1.40
N LEU A 81 2.20 -8.16 2.70
CA LEU A 81 2.70 -9.12 3.69
C LEU A 81 1.89 -10.44 3.72
N GLY A 82 0.60 -10.39 3.43
CA GLY A 82 -0.36 -11.48 3.49
C GLY A 82 -0.40 -12.37 2.27
N HIS A 83 0.38 -12.08 1.21
CA HIS A 83 0.41 -12.95 0.04
C HIS A 83 0.95 -14.35 0.39
N GLY A 84 0.31 -15.38 -0.17
CA GLY A 84 0.72 -16.77 -0.06
C GLY A 84 1.62 -17.23 -1.23
N PRO A 85 1.99 -18.53 -1.26
CA PRO A 85 2.74 -19.12 -2.36
C PRO A 85 2.09 -18.84 -3.72
N PHE A 86 2.88 -18.36 -4.69
CA PHE A 86 2.40 -17.96 -6.03
C PHE A 86 1.38 -16.80 -6.01
N SER A 87 1.46 -15.91 -5.03
CA SER A 87 0.69 -14.66 -4.94
C SER A 87 -0.81 -14.88 -5.08
N HIS A 88 -1.44 -14.38 -6.15
CA HIS A 88 -2.89 -14.45 -6.34
C HIS A 88 -3.43 -15.87 -6.58
N LEU A 89 -2.57 -16.84 -6.90
CA LEU A 89 -3.00 -18.23 -6.99
C LEU A 89 -3.44 -18.76 -5.62
N PHE A 90 -2.79 -18.31 -4.54
CA PHE A 90 -3.09 -18.79 -3.21
C PHE A 90 -4.48 -18.35 -2.71
N ASP A 91 -4.73 -17.04 -2.67
CA ASP A 91 -5.97 -16.45 -2.16
C ASP A 91 -7.15 -16.65 -3.12
N ARG A 92 -6.94 -16.58 -4.44
CA ARG A 92 -8.05 -16.65 -5.41
C ARG A 92 -8.36 -18.05 -5.94
N LYS A 93 -7.47 -19.03 -5.76
CA LYS A 93 -7.66 -20.41 -6.28
C LYS A 93 -7.50 -21.47 -5.20
N PHE A 94 -6.34 -21.50 -4.52
CA PHE A 94 -6.05 -22.56 -3.56
C PHE A 94 -6.94 -22.51 -2.33
N ILE A 95 -7.01 -21.37 -1.62
CA ILE A 95 -7.83 -21.23 -0.41
C ILE A 95 -9.31 -21.53 -0.67
N PRO A 96 -9.96 -20.96 -1.72
CA PRO A 96 -11.35 -21.29 -2.05
C PRO A 96 -11.56 -22.77 -2.33
N LYS A 97 -10.60 -23.42 -3.01
CA LYS A 97 -10.67 -24.86 -3.32
C LYS A 97 -10.45 -25.75 -2.10
N ALA A 98 -9.54 -25.37 -1.21
CA ALA A 98 -9.13 -26.18 -0.06
C ALA A 98 -10.03 -26.00 1.16
N ARG A 99 -10.60 -24.80 1.37
CA ARG A 99 -11.37 -24.45 2.56
C ARG A 99 -12.82 -24.05 2.27
N GLY A 100 -13.24 -24.04 1.00
CA GLY A 100 -14.55 -23.55 0.58
C GLY A 100 -14.57 -22.04 0.36
N ASN A 101 -15.53 -21.57 -0.43
CA ASN A 101 -15.68 -20.16 -0.79
C ASN A 101 -16.12 -19.27 0.39
N ASP A 102 -16.76 -19.87 1.40
CA ASP A 102 -17.36 -19.14 2.53
C ASP A 102 -16.33 -18.59 3.51
N VAL A 103 -15.07 -19.01 3.43
CA VAL A 103 -13.99 -18.51 4.30
C VAL A 103 -13.65 -17.06 4.02
N GLY A 104 -13.92 -16.56 2.81
CA GLY A 104 -13.79 -15.12 2.48
C GLY A 104 -12.37 -14.54 2.56
N TRP A 105 -11.33 -15.36 2.68
CA TRP A 105 -9.94 -14.92 2.88
C TRP A 105 -9.46 -13.99 1.77
N LYS A 106 -8.85 -12.88 2.17
CA LYS A 106 -8.16 -11.93 1.29
C LYS A 106 -6.72 -11.74 1.74
N HIS A 107 -5.81 -11.54 0.78
CA HIS A 107 -4.41 -11.28 1.14
C HIS A 107 -4.26 -9.98 1.94
N GLU A 108 -5.14 -8.99 1.78
CA GLU A 108 -5.15 -7.76 2.59
C GLU A 108 -5.42 -8.04 4.08
N GLU A 109 -6.33 -8.95 4.40
CA GLU A 109 -6.59 -9.40 5.78
C GLU A 109 -5.37 -10.15 6.34
N GLY A 110 -4.75 -10.97 5.50
CA GLY A 110 -3.47 -11.61 5.81
C GLY A 110 -2.35 -10.61 6.07
N SER A 111 -2.29 -9.50 5.32
CA SER A 111 -1.28 -8.45 5.48
C SER A 111 -1.49 -7.72 6.81
N ARG A 112 -2.74 -7.44 7.17
CA ARG A 112 -3.08 -6.87 8.48
C ARG A 112 -2.62 -7.78 9.63
N ALA A 113 -2.97 -9.07 9.57
CA ALA A 113 -2.59 -10.03 10.60
C ALA A 113 -1.07 -10.25 10.68
N MET A 114 -0.39 -10.34 9.53
CA MET A 114 1.06 -10.48 9.47
C MET A 114 1.77 -9.22 9.99
N PHE A 115 1.23 -8.03 9.74
CA PHE A 115 1.73 -6.78 10.30
C PHE A 115 1.64 -6.77 11.83
N ASP A 116 0.48 -7.09 12.41
CA ASP A 116 0.34 -7.19 13.87
C ASP A 116 1.30 -8.23 14.47
N HIS A 117 1.44 -9.40 13.80
CA HIS A 117 2.40 -10.43 14.22
C HIS A 117 3.86 -9.95 14.15
N MET A 118 4.23 -9.24 13.09
CA MET A 118 5.57 -8.68 12.89
C MET A 118 5.91 -7.65 13.96
N ILE A 119 4.98 -6.73 14.28
CA ILE A 119 5.17 -5.71 15.30
C ILE A 119 5.43 -6.36 16.66
N LYS A 120 4.55 -7.28 17.07
CA LYS A 120 4.64 -7.97 18.37
C LYS A 120 5.89 -8.85 18.50
N THR A 121 6.19 -9.64 17.47
CA THR A 121 7.29 -10.64 17.53
C THR A 121 8.65 -9.98 17.56
N ASN A 122 8.83 -8.88 16.83
CA ASN A 122 10.09 -8.17 16.75
C ASN A 122 10.19 -6.98 17.73
N LYS A 123 9.19 -6.82 18.62
CA LYS A 123 9.09 -5.75 19.63
C LYS A 123 9.26 -4.37 19.01
N LEU A 124 8.57 -4.13 17.90
CA LEU A 124 8.73 -2.90 17.11
C LEU A 124 7.97 -1.71 17.71
N GLU A 125 7.06 -1.92 18.67
CA GLU A 125 6.25 -0.85 19.26
C GLU A 125 7.13 0.28 19.84
N GLY A 126 8.15 -0.08 20.62
CA GLY A 126 9.08 0.90 21.18
C GLY A 126 9.85 1.65 20.09
N ILE A 127 10.27 0.95 19.04
CA ILE A 127 11.00 1.56 17.92
C ILE A 127 10.10 2.51 17.12
N PHE A 128 8.83 2.17 16.93
CA PHE A 128 7.85 3.06 16.32
C PHE A 128 7.70 4.35 17.13
N GLN A 129 7.62 4.24 18.46
CA GLN A 129 7.55 5.38 19.38
C GLN A 129 8.84 6.22 19.36
N ASP A 130 10.01 5.59 19.33
CA ASP A 130 11.32 6.27 19.23
C ASP A 130 11.43 7.15 17.97
N TYR A 131 10.76 6.77 16.88
CA TYR A 131 10.67 7.55 15.65
C TYR A 131 9.43 8.46 15.57
N GLY A 132 8.74 8.68 16.69
CA GLY A 132 7.67 9.67 16.82
C GLY A 132 6.27 9.22 16.37
N LEU A 133 6.03 7.92 16.22
CA LEU A 133 4.68 7.39 15.98
C LEU A 133 3.91 7.28 17.31
N VAL A 134 2.60 7.52 17.25
CA VAL A 134 1.68 7.50 18.38
C VAL A 134 0.77 6.27 18.29
N LEU A 135 0.96 5.33 19.21
CA LEU A 135 0.25 4.07 19.25
C LEU A 135 -0.98 4.14 20.20
N PRO A 136 -2.07 3.40 19.94
CA PRO A 136 -2.28 2.46 18.81
C PRO A 136 -2.69 3.15 17.50
N LYS A 137 -3.03 4.45 17.54
CA LYS A 137 -3.65 5.19 16.44
C LYS A 137 -2.91 5.09 15.11
N ASP A 138 -1.57 5.10 15.12
CA ASP A 138 -0.78 4.96 13.89
C ASP A 138 -0.73 3.54 13.34
N LEU A 139 -0.80 2.51 14.20
CA LEU A 139 -0.94 1.13 13.74
C LEU A 139 -2.31 0.92 13.09
N ASP A 140 -3.36 1.48 13.68
CA ASP A 140 -4.70 1.44 13.10
C ASP A 140 -4.71 2.13 11.73
N PHE A 141 -4.11 3.32 11.63
CA PHE A 141 -4.00 4.03 10.34
C PHE A 141 -3.24 3.22 9.27
N ILE A 142 -2.16 2.54 9.63
CA ILE A 142 -1.41 1.68 8.71
C ILE A 142 -2.29 0.50 8.25
N LYS A 143 -2.96 -0.19 9.18
CA LYS A 143 -3.82 -1.34 8.89
C LYS A 143 -5.04 -0.96 8.04
N GLU A 144 -5.60 0.21 8.29
CA GLU A 144 -6.73 0.77 7.55
C GLU A 144 -6.36 1.11 6.11
N GLN A 145 -5.13 1.59 5.85
CA GLN A 145 -4.66 1.83 4.48
C GLN A 145 -4.44 0.53 3.68
N ILE A 146 -4.15 -0.59 4.36
CA ILE A 146 -3.90 -1.89 3.73
C ILE A 146 -5.21 -2.59 3.39
N ALA A 147 -6.10 -2.72 4.38
CA ALA A 147 -7.27 -3.59 4.28
C ALA A 147 -8.61 -2.83 4.37
N GLY A 148 -8.59 -1.51 4.50
CA GLY A 148 -9.78 -0.70 4.78
C GLY A 148 -10.13 -0.69 6.28
N PRO A 149 -11.20 0.03 6.67
CA PRO A 149 -11.65 0.08 8.05
C PRO A 149 -12.22 -1.27 8.51
N GLU A 150 -12.11 -1.56 9.80
CA GLU A 150 -12.89 -2.65 10.43
C GLU A 150 -14.36 -2.24 10.51
N GLU A 151 -15.28 -3.21 10.48
CA GLU A 151 -16.74 -2.99 10.36
C GLU A 151 -17.21 -1.75 11.15
N SER A 152 -17.82 -0.81 10.43
CA SER A 152 -18.20 0.49 10.98
C SER A 152 -19.60 0.43 11.59
N ASN A 153 -19.75 0.94 12.82
CA ASN A 153 -21.02 1.10 13.51
C ASN A 153 -21.85 2.28 12.93
N ASN A 154 -22.25 2.20 11.66
CA ASN A 154 -23.06 3.25 10.97
C ASN A 154 -22.46 4.67 11.05
N ASP A 155 -21.14 4.82 11.25
CA ASP A 155 -20.48 6.13 11.33
C ASP A 155 -20.30 6.71 9.91
N PRO A 156 -20.65 7.99 9.67
CA PRO A 156 -20.33 8.68 8.41
C PRO A 156 -18.83 8.65 8.05
N TRP A 157 -17.93 8.49 9.03
CA TRP A 157 -16.49 8.34 8.83
C TRP A 157 -15.98 7.03 9.47
N PRO A 158 -15.74 5.97 8.68
CA PRO A 158 -15.47 4.64 9.23
C PRO A 158 -14.04 4.43 9.74
N TYR A 159 -13.14 5.41 9.58
CA TYR A 159 -11.72 5.28 9.90
C TYR A 159 -11.37 5.89 11.26
N LYS A 160 -10.53 5.20 12.04
CA LYS A 160 -10.10 5.59 13.38
C LYS A 160 -8.68 6.16 13.39
N GLY A 161 -7.82 5.72 12.46
CA GLY A 161 -6.41 6.09 12.42
C GLY A 161 -6.16 7.56 12.10
N ARG A 162 -7.01 8.16 11.26
CA ARG A 162 -6.96 9.58 10.87
C ARG A 162 -8.35 10.17 10.73
N PRO A 163 -8.52 11.48 11.01
CA PRO A 163 -9.80 12.15 10.91
C PRO A 163 -10.15 12.45 9.44
N LYS A 164 -11.40 12.82 9.18
CA LYS A 164 -11.95 13.05 7.83
C LYS A 164 -11.19 14.11 7.04
N GLU A 165 -10.59 15.10 7.70
CA GLU A 165 -9.79 16.16 7.08
C GLU A 165 -8.52 15.61 6.41
N LYS A 166 -8.10 14.39 6.77
CA LYS A 166 -6.98 13.66 6.17
C LYS A 166 -7.43 12.46 5.32
N SER A 167 -8.68 12.47 4.83
CA SER A 167 -9.25 11.37 4.04
C SER A 167 -8.43 11.00 2.80
N PHE A 168 -7.82 11.99 2.14
CA PHE A 168 -6.99 11.80 0.95
C PHE A 168 -5.78 10.87 1.18
N LEU A 169 -5.34 10.67 2.43
CA LEU A 169 -4.23 9.77 2.74
C LEU A 169 -4.58 8.29 2.46
N TYR A 170 -5.85 7.90 2.64
CA TYR A 170 -6.32 6.55 2.36
C TYR A 170 -6.43 6.22 0.87
N GLU A 171 -6.26 7.21 -0.01
CA GLU A 171 -6.27 7.02 -1.46
C GLU A 171 -4.87 6.68 -2.03
N ILE A 172 -3.83 6.64 -1.20
CA ILE A 172 -2.44 6.50 -1.67
C ILE A 172 -2.06 5.03 -1.90
N ILE A 173 -2.33 4.14 -0.94
CA ILE A 173 -1.85 2.75 -0.94
C ILE A 173 -2.81 1.80 -1.65
N ALA A 174 -4.07 1.77 -1.21
CA ALA A 174 -5.11 0.91 -1.77
C ALA A 174 -6.39 1.71 -1.94
N ASN A 175 -6.55 2.33 -3.11
CA ASN A 175 -7.61 3.28 -3.36
C ASN A 175 -8.93 2.54 -3.68
N LYS A 176 -9.75 2.31 -2.66
CA LYS A 176 -11.04 1.61 -2.83
C LYS A 176 -12.10 2.41 -3.60
N ARG A 177 -11.90 3.72 -3.82
CA ARG A 177 -12.85 4.59 -4.55
C ARG A 177 -12.79 4.37 -6.06
N ASN A 178 -11.59 4.34 -6.64
CA ASN A 178 -11.42 4.26 -8.09
C ASN A 178 -10.24 3.38 -8.54
N GLY A 179 -9.51 2.77 -7.60
CA GLY A 179 -8.38 1.90 -7.90
C GLY A 179 -7.11 2.61 -8.34
N ILE A 180 -7.03 3.95 -8.33
CA ILE A 180 -5.79 4.66 -8.69
C ILE A 180 -4.93 4.83 -7.43
N ASP A 181 -3.88 4.01 -7.33
CA ASP A 181 -2.98 3.96 -6.18
C ASP A 181 -1.55 3.60 -6.60
N VAL A 182 -0.60 3.80 -5.68
CA VAL A 182 0.84 3.62 -5.94
C VAL A 182 1.26 2.15 -6.09
N ASP A 183 0.44 1.21 -5.61
CA ASP A 183 0.60 -0.22 -5.85
C ASP A 183 0.62 -0.51 -7.36
N LYS A 184 -0.41 -0.04 -8.08
CA LYS A 184 -0.51 -0.19 -9.54
C LYS A 184 0.61 0.48 -10.29
N TRP A 185 1.05 1.63 -9.81
CA TRP A 185 2.14 2.36 -10.47
C TRP A 185 3.43 1.55 -10.44
N ASP A 186 3.74 0.90 -9.31
CA ASP A 186 4.92 0.05 -9.22
C ASP A 186 4.76 -1.19 -10.09
N TYR A 187 3.68 -1.97 -9.92
CA TYR A 187 3.60 -3.26 -10.62
C TYR A 187 3.43 -3.07 -12.13
N PHE A 188 2.77 -2.01 -12.63
CA PHE A 188 2.72 -1.78 -14.08
C PHE A 188 4.11 -1.57 -14.68
N VAL A 189 4.96 -0.79 -14.03
CA VAL A 189 6.32 -0.53 -14.52
C VAL A 189 7.19 -1.77 -14.36
N ARG A 190 7.11 -2.42 -13.19
CA ARG A 190 7.93 -3.57 -12.85
C ARG A 190 7.56 -4.80 -13.65
N ASP A 191 6.29 -5.14 -13.75
CA ASP A 191 5.83 -6.32 -14.50
C ASP A 191 6.15 -6.13 -15.97
N SER A 192 5.90 -4.95 -16.54
CA SER A 192 6.25 -4.64 -17.93
C SER A 192 7.75 -4.82 -18.20
N HIS A 193 8.60 -4.32 -17.30
CA HIS A 193 10.05 -4.50 -17.40
C HIS A 193 10.46 -5.98 -17.41
N HIS A 194 9.93 -6.78 -16.48
CA HIS A 194 10.28 -8.21 -16.35
C HIS A 194 9.64 -9.09 -17.43
N LEU A 195 8.49 -8.69 -17.99
CA LEU A 195 7.80 -9.39 -19.07
C LEU A 195 8.34 -9.03 -20.45
N GLY A 196 9.14 -7.96 -20.57
CA GLY A 196 9.59 -7.44 -21.87
C GLY A 196 8.46 -6.76 -22.66
N ILE A 197 7.45 -6.23 -21.96
CA ILE A 197 6.31 -5.53 -22.54
C ILE A 197 6.51 -4.02 -22.35
N GLN A 198 6.16 -3.23 -23.36
CA GLN A 198 6.25 -1.78 -23.25
C GLN A 198 5.14 -1.24 -22.33
N ASN A 199 5.52 -0.44 -21.32
CA ASN A 199 4.59 0.30 -20.48
C ASN A 199 4.44 1.75 -20.98
N ASN A 200 3.22 2.17 -21.28
CA ASN A 200 2.92 3.55 -21.68
C ASN A 200 2.41 4.43 -20.53
N PHE A 201 2.25 3.87 -19.32
CA PHE A 201 1.80 4.60 -18.15
C PHE A 201 2.95 5.41 -17.50
N ASP A 202 2.83 6.75 -17.51
CA ASP A 202 3.75 7.67 -16.84
C ASP A 202 3.18 8.15 -15.49
N PHE A 203 3.44 7.40 -14.44
CA PHE A 203 3.09 7.78 -13.06
C PHE A 203 3.78 9.09 -12.62
N GLY A 204 4.94 9.42 -13.19
CA GLY A 204 5.66 10.66 -12.89
C GLY A 204 4.90 11.90 -13.37
N ARG A 205 4.17 11.80 -14.49
CA ARG A 205 3.22 12.82 -14.92
C ARG A 205 2.02 12.92 -13.99
N PHE A 206 1.44 11.79 -13.58
CA PHE A 206 0.34 11.78 -12.61
C PHE A 206 0.75 12.48 -11.31
N LEU A 207 1.89 12.08 -10.73
CA LEU A 207 2.43 12.62 -9.49
C LEU A 207 2.66 14.14 -9.56
N ARG A 208 3.16 14.65 -10.69
CA ARG A 208 3.38 16.10 -10.89
C ARG A 208 2.09 16.92 -10.86
N PHE A 209 0.96 16.35 -11.28
CA PHE A 209 -0.32 17.05 -11.36
C PHE A 209 -1.33 16.65 -10.28
N ALA A 210 -0.93 15.80 -9.33
CA ALA A 210 -1.75 15.46 -8.18
C ALA A 210 -1.85 16.64 -7.20
N ARG A 211 -3.08 16.93 -6.77
CA ARG A 211 -3.47 17.89 -5.73
C ARG A 211 -4.58 17.29 -4.87
N VAL A 212 -4.80 17.85 -3.70
CA VAL A 212 -5.97 17.54 -2.86
C VAL A 212 -7.01 18.63 -3.03
N CYS A 213 -8.23 18.24 -3.37
CA CYS A 213 -9.38 19.14 -3.49
C CYS A 213 -10.53 18.65 -2.61
N GLU A 214 -11.40 19.58 -2.22
CA GLU A 214 -12.66 19.23 -1.56
C GLU A 214 -13.69 18.80 -2.61
N VAL A 215 -14.24 17.60 -2.43
CA VAL A 215 -15.25 16.99 -3.29
C VAL A 215 -16.35 16.43 -2.39
N ALA A 216 -17.56 16.96 -2.52
CA ALA A 216 -18.72 16.57 -1.72
C ALA A 216 -18.44 16.53 -0.19
N GLY A 217 -17.71 17.54 0.33
CA GLY A 217 -17.37 17.64 1.75
C GLY A 217 -16.31 16.66 2.25
N THR A 218 -15.50 16.09 1.35
CA THR A 218 -14.33 15.24 1.67
C THR A 218 -13.11 15.70 0.89
N LYS A 219 -11.92 15.61 1.48
CA LYS A 219 -10.67 15.91 0.76
C LYS A 219 -10.21 14.68 -0.02
N GLN A 220 -10.08 14.80 -1.34
CA GLN A 220 -9.74 13.70 -2.23
C GLN A 220 -8.51 14.05 -3.08
N ILE A 221 -7.73 13.04 -3.48
CA ILE A 221 -6.68 13.22 -4.47
C ILE A 221 -7.36 13.43 -5.83
N CYS A 222 -7.05 14.57 -6.43
CA CYS A 222 -7.48 14.97 -7.76
C CYS A 222 -6.26 15.16 -8.66
N THR A 223 -6.47 14.91 -9.94
CA THR A 223 -5.48 15.23 -10.97
C THR A 223 -6.05 16.25 -11.93
N ARG A 224 -5.15 16.96 -12.61
CA ARG A 224 -5.54 17.96 -13.59
C ARG A 224 -6.24 17.31 -14.79
N ASP A 225 -7.33 17.91 -15.23
CA ASP A 225 -8.13 17.53 -16.40
C ASP A 225 -7.32 17.06 -17.62
N LYS A 226 -6.25 17.78 -17.98
CA LYS A 226 -5.37 17.46 -19.11
C LYS A 226 -4.54 16.18 -18.94
N VAL A 227 -4.65 15.49 -17.81
CA VAL A 227 -3.93 14.25 -17.47
C VAL A 227 -4.88 13.04 -17.51
N MET A 228 -6.17 13.25 -17.80
CA MET A 228 -7.18 12.18 -17.87
C MET A 228 -6.79 11.01 -18.78
N TYR A 229 -6.03 11.25 -19.85
CA TYR A 229 -5.59 10.19 -20.76
C TYR A 229 -4.51 9.27 -20.18
N VAL A 230 -3.82 9.69 -19.11
CA VAL A 230 -2.83 8.85 -18.39
C VAL A 230 -3.53 7.80 -17.53
N VAL A 231 -4.82 8.01 -17.22
CA VAL A 231 -5.63 7.18 -16.30
C VAL A 231 -6.54 6.22 -17.09
N ARG A 232 -6.57 6.33 -18.42
CA ARG A 232 -7.37 5.48 -19.31
C ARG A 232 -6.59 4.29 -19.86
#